data_AF-A0A970RR19-F1
#
_entry.id   AF-A0A970RR19-F1
#
_cell.length_a   1.000
_cell.length_b   1.000
_cell.length_c   1.000
_cell.angle_alpha   90.00
_cell.angle_beta   90.00
_cell.angle_gamma   90.00
#
_symmetry.space_group_name_H-M   'P 1'
#
loop_
_entity.id
_entity.type
_entity.pdbx_description
1 polymer ?
#
loop_
_entity_poly.entity_id
_entity_poly.type
_entity_poly.pdbx_seq_one_letter_code
_entity_poly.pdbx_strand_id
1 'polypeptide(L)'
;MKCFYHSETEAVCTCVGCGKGLCSSCGSVSTPPRCPDCLMKETEKKFRHFLYTAIVSAFFFLVTALILFFAVGVSAFRSPLWWLLMIVIMTIPWGWRFLHSLFPAFFISTSIFLLVLYFIFEAALSVFAGIVVMPWQIFSIVRLFIKTQKLKKKFR
;
A
#
# COMPACT_ATOMS: atom_id res chain seq x y z
N MET A 1 12.29 -33.84 -11.96
CA MET A 1 11.22 -33.72 -10.92
C MET A 1 9.95 -33.25 -11.62
N LYS A 2 8.77 -33.78 -11.28
CA LYS A 2 7.51 -33.40 -11.94
C LYS A 2 6.95 -32.08 -11.40
N CYS A 3 6.13 -31.38 -12.20
CA CYS A 3 5.44 -30.18 -11.74
C CYS A 3 4.39 -30.52 -10.68
N PHE A 4 4.29 -29.69 -9.63
CA PHE A 4 3.31 -29.88 -8.55
C PHE A 4 1.85 -29.82 -9.02
N TYR A 5 1.54 -29.03 -10.05
CA TYR A 5 0.18 -28.86 -10.57
C TYR A 5 -0.10 -29.73 -11.81
N HIS A 6 0.92 -30.20 -12.51
CA HIS A 6 0.80 -31.03 -13.71
C HIS A 6 1.74 -32.23 -13.61
N SER A 7 1.20 -33.39 -13.26
CA SER A 7 1.95 -34.65 -13.11
C SER A 7 2.56 -35.17 -14.42
N GLU A 8 2.09 -34.65 -15.56
CA GLU A 8 2.50 -35.03 -16.91
C GLU A 8 3.70 -34.22 -17.43
N THR A 9 4.08 -33.12 -16.76
CA THR A 9 5.15 -32.23 -17.23
C THR A 9 6.30 -32.13 -16.24
N GLU A 10 7.51 -31.99 -16.77
CA GLU A 10 8.69 -31.78 -15.94
C GLU A 10 8.76 -30.35 -15.40
N ALA A 11 9.27 -30.22 -14.17
CA ALA A 11 9.50 -28.94 -13.55
C ALA A 11 10.76 -28.29 -14.12
N VAL A 12 10.62 -27.06 -14.65
CA VAL A 12 11.70 -26.27 -15.25
C VAL A 12 12.20 -25.20 -14.27
N CYS A 13 11.38 -24.84 -13.28
CA CYS A 13 11.72 -23.84 -12.27
C CYS A 13 11.13 -24.19 -10.91
N THR A 14 11.56 -23.48 -9.86
CA THR A 14 11.05 -23.61 -8.50
C THR A 14 10.42 -22.31 -8.02
N CYS A 15 9.34 -22.41 -7.24
CA CYS A 15 8.71 -21.24 -6.65
C CYS A 15 9.61 -20.64 -5.57
N VAL A 16 9.92 -19.36 -5.68
CA VAL A 16 10.74 -18.63 -4.70
C VAL A 16 10.10 -18.59 -3.30
N GLY A 17 8.76 -18.63 -3.21
CA GLY A 17 8.04 -18.53 -1.93
C GLY A 17 7.85 -19.84 -1.17
N CYS A 18 7.78 -20.98 -1.87
CA CYS A 18 7.45 -22.29 -1.24
C CYS A 18 8.34 -23.46 -1.69
N GLY A 19 9.26 -23.24 -2.62
CA GLY A 19 10.19 -24.26 -3.13
C GLY A 19 9.59 -25.32 -4.06
N LYS A 20 8.27 -25.33 -4.29
CA LYS A 20 7.61 -26.32 -5.17
C LYS A 20 8.13 -26.22 -6.61
N GLY A 21 8.25 -27.35 -7.31
CA GLY A 21 8.62 -27.41 -8.74
C GLY A 21 7.47 -27.03 -9.67
N LEU A 22 7.72 -26.13 -10.62
CA LEU A 22 6.78 -25.63 -11.61
C LEU A 22 7.30 -25.89 -13.04
N CYS A 23 6.40 -26.32 -13.93
CA CYS A 23 6.70 -26.41 -15.35
C CYS A 23 6.80 -25.01 -15.99
N SER A 24 7.30 -24.94 -17.22
CA SER A 24 7.48 -23.68 -17.96
C SER A 24 6.19 -22.84 -18.06
N SER A 25 5.03 -23.49 -18.25
CA SER A 25 3.74 -22.81 -18.30
C SER A 25 3.30 -22.21 -16.95
N CYS A 26 3.67 -22.84 -15.85
CA CYS A 26 3.39 -22.34 -14.50
C CYS A 26 4.39 -21.27 -14.05
N GLY A 27 5.66 -21.38 -14.45
CA GLY A 27 6.73 -20.45 -14.07
C GLY A 27 6.75 -19.15 -14.86
N SER A 28 6.31 -19.17 -16.13
CA SER A 28 6.29 -18.00 -17.02
C SER A 28 5.23 -16.95 -16.67
N VAL A 29 4.34 -17.26 -15.73
CA VAL A 29 3.22 -16.39 -15.31
C VAL A 29 3.69 -15.16 -14.54
N SER A 30 4.77 -15.29 -13.77
CA SER A 30 5.30 -14.22 -12.92
C SER A 30 6.82 -14.26 -12.89
N THR A 31 7.45 -13.09 -12.97
CA THR A 31 8.89 -12.90 -12.79
C THR A 31 9.10 -12.05 -11.52
N PRO A 32 9.66 -12.60 -10.43
CA PRO A 32 10.21 -13.95 -10.26
C PRO A 32 9.15 -15.08 -10.22
N PRO A 33 9.51 -16.34 -10.54
CA PRO A 33 8.57 -17.47 -10.62
C PRO A 33 7.96 -17.78 -9.26
N ARG A 34 6.63 -17.68 -9.17
CA ARG A 34 5.87 -17.96 -7.95
C ARG A 34 4.61 -18.76 -8.22
N CYS A 35 4.29 -19.62 -7.26
CA CYS A 35 3.07 -20.42 -7.27
C CYS A 35 1.81 -19.54 -7.10
N PRO A 36 0.65 -19.91 -7.67
CA PRO A 36 -0.59 -19.16 -7.51
C PRO A 36 -0.98 -18.99 -6.03
N ASP A 37 -0.77 -20.02 -5.19
CA ASP A 37 -1.03 -19.94 -3.75
C ASP A 37 -0.14 -18.91 -3.03
N CYS A 38 1.11 -18.81 -3.48
CA CYS A 38 2.13 -17.90 -2.94
C CYS A 38 1.79 -16.46 -3.32
N LEU A 39 1.40 -16.25 -4.57
CA LEU A 39 0.93 -14.96 -5.08
C LEU A 39 -0.34 -14.50 -4.36
N MET A 40 -1.28 -15.40 -4.08
CA MET A 40 -2.47 -15.08 -3.29
C MET A 40 -2.11 -14.63 -1.87
N LYS A 41 -1.27 -15.40 -1.16
CA LYS A 41 -0.84 -15.04 0.21
C LYS A 41 -0.15 -13.69 0.28
N GLU A 42 0.71 -13.37 -0.70
CA GLU A 42 1.34 -12.05 -0.76
C GLU A 42 0.34 -10.93 -1.06
N THR A 43 -0.58 -11.15 -1.99
CA THR A 43 -1.60 -10.16 -2.34
C THR A 43 -2.51 -9.89 -1.15
N GLU A 44 -2.88 -10.92 -0.39
CA GLU A 44 -3.69 -10.80 0.82
C GLU A 44 -2.93 -10.08 1.95
N LYS A 45 -1.62 -10.34 2.12
CA LYS A 45 -0.79 -9.59 3.07
C LYS A 45 -0.73 -8.10 2.71
N LYS A 46 -0.52 -7.77 1.43
CA LYS A 46 -0.51 -6.38 0.94
C LYS A 46 -1.87 -5.71 1.18
N PHE A 47 -2.97 -6.42 0.91
CA PHE A 47 -4.32 -5.91 1.13
C PHE A 47 -4.65 -5.69 2.60
N ARG A 48 -4.29 -6.64 3.49
CA ARG A 48 -4.44 -6.47 4.95
C ARG A 48 -3.66 -5.26 5.46
N HIS A 49 -2.43 -5.09 5.00
CA HIS A 49 -1.62 -3.94 5.41
C HIS A 49 -2.23 -2.62 4.92
N PHE A 50 -2.73 -2.59 3.69
CA PHE A 50 -3.48 -1.45 3.15
C PHE A 50 -4.74 -1.14 3.98
N LEU A 51 -5.56 -2.16 4.27
CA LEU A 51 -6.77 -2.01 5.10
C LEU A 51 -6.45 -1.49 6.49
N TYR A 52 -5.42 -2.03 7.15
CA TYR A 52 -5.00 -1.55 8.46
C TYR A 52 -4.65 -0.06 8.42
N THR A 53 -3.95 0.37 7.37
CA THR A 53 -3.56 1.77 7.17
C THR A 53 -4.78 2.67 6.93
N ALA A 54 -5.73 2.19 6.13
CA ALA A 54 -6.98 2.89 5.88
C ALA A 54 -7.82 3.04 7.16
N ILE A 55 -7.95 1.96 7.95
CA ILE A 55 -8.67 1.96 9.22
C ILE A 55 -8.02 2.92 10.22
N VAL A 56 -6.69 2.88 10.35
CA VAL A 56 -5.96 3.80 11.23
C VAL A 56 -6.18 5.26 10.80
N SER A 57 -6.10 5.57 9.49
CA SER A 57 -6.38 6.93 9.01
C SER A 57 -7.83 7.37 9.25
N ALA A 58 -8.81 6.47 9.09
CA ALA A 58 -10.22 6.75 9.36
C ALA A 58 -10.49 6.96 10.86
N PHE A 59 -9.83 6.17 11.71
CA PHE A 59 -9.94 6.30 13.16
C PHE A 59 -9.37 7.65 13.64
N PHE A 60 -8.18 8.04 13.17
CA PHE A 60 -7.61 9.35 13.47
C PHE A 60 -8.54 10.49 13.02
N PHE A 61 -9.10 10.39 11.81
CA PHE A 61 -10.07 11.38 11.32
C PHE A 61 -11.30 11.49 12.23
N LEU A 62 -11.89 10.36 12.62
CA LEU A 62 -13.06 10.33 13.51
C LEU A 62 -12.76 10.90 14.89
N VAL A 63 -11.62 10.53 15.49
CA VAL A 63 -11.20 11.01 16.80
C VAL A 63 -10.95 12.51 16.76
N THR A 64 -10.22 13.00 15.76
CA THR A 64 -10.01 14.45 15.58
C THR A 64 -11.34 15.17 15.35
N ALA A 65 -12.24 14.65 14.51
CA ALA A 65 -13.57 15.24 14.32
C ALA A 65 -14.37 15.32 15.63
N LEU A 66 -14.35 14.27 16.45
CA LEU A 66 -15.08 14.18 17.72
C LEU A 66 -14.53 15.14 18.78
N ILE A 67 -13.21 15.17 18.99
CA ILE A 67 -12.57 16.08 19.95
C ILE A 67 -12.92 17.53 19.62
N LEU A 68 -12.92 17.87 18.33
CA LEU A 68 -13.21 19.22 17.86
C LEU A 68 -14.69 19.57 17.95
N PHE A 69 -15.57 18.61 17.65
CA PHE A 69 -17.00 18.76 17.86
C PHE A 69 -17.33 19.09 19.33
N PHE A 70 -16.64 18.43 20.27
CA PHE A 70 -16.80 18.70 21.70
C PHE A 70 -16.11 20.01 22.16
N ALA A 71 -14.96 20.38 21.59
CA ALA A 71 -14.18 21.52 22.06
C ALA A 71 -14.71 22.88 21.58
N VAL A 72 -15.19 22.98 20.34
CA VAL A 72 -15.55 24.27 19.70
C VAL A 72 -17.02 24.29 19.24
N GLY A 73 -17.69 23.14 19.19
CA GLY A 73 -19.07 23.03 18.70
C GLY A 73 -19.17 23.19 17.18
N VAL A 74 -20.40 23.25 16.68
CA VAL A 74 -20.72 23.25 15.22
C VAL A 74 -20.16 24.47 14.47
N SER A 75 -19.75 25.52 15.18
CA SER A 75 -19.18 26.74 14.61
C SER A 75 -17.79 26.54 14.00
N ALA A 76 -16.99 25.58 14.49
CA ALA A 76 -15.69 25.24 13.90
C ALA A 76 -15.81 24.69 12.47
N PHE A 77 -16.85 23.86 12.21
CA PHE A 77 -17.10 23.24 10.90
C PHE A 77 -17.38 24.25 9.78
N ARG A 78 -17.73 25.50 10.11
CA ARG A 78 -18.07 26.54 9.14
C ARG A 78 -16.85 27.24 8.56
N SER A 79 -15.69 27.13 9.21
CA SER A 79 -14.49 27.86 8.79
C SER A 79 -13.61 27.03 7.84
N PRO A 80 -13.15 27.60 6.70
CA PRO A 80 -12.45 26.85 5.65
C PRO A 80 -11.07 26.35 6.06
N LEU A 81 -10.42 27.02 7.01
CA LEU A 81 -9.15 26.59 7.62
C LEU A 81 -9.24 25.21 8.28
N TRP A 82 -10.42 24.84 8.80
CA TRP A 82 -10.62 23.56 9.48
C TRP A 82 -10.73 22.39 8.53
N TRP A 83 -11.42 22.56 7.40
CA TRP A 83 -11.46 21.57 6.34
C TRP A 83 -10.06 21.26 5.80
N LEU A 84 -9.24 22.30 5.65
CA LEU A 84 -7.84 22.18 5.25
C LEU A 84 -7.02 21.35 6.26
N LEU A 85 -7.20 21.61 7.56
CA LEU A 85 -6.49 20.91 8.64
C LEU A 85 -6.87 19.42 8.72
N MET A 86 -8.15 19.09 8.52
CA MET A 86 -8.61 17.70 8.49
C MET A 86 -8.07 16.92 7.29
N ILE A 87 -8.03 17.56 6.11
CA ILE A 87 -7.47 16.94 4.89
C ILE A 87 -5.97 16.67 5.06
N VAL A 88 -5.23 17.59 5.70
CA VAL A 88 -3.80 17.41 6.01
C VAL A 88 -3.60 16.23 6.95
N ILE A 89 -4.38 16.10 8.02
CA ILE A 89 -4.26 14.98 8.98
C ILE A 89 -4.56 13.62 8.32
N MET A 90 -5.55 13.55 7.42
CA MET A 90 -5.88 12.31 6.71
C MET A 90 -4.80 11.84 5.73
N THR A 91 -4.06 12.76 5.14
CA THR A 91 -3.05 12.46 4.12
C THR A 91 -1.68 12.15 4.69
N ILE A 92 -1.36 12.65 5.89
CA ILE A 92 -0.07 12.42 6.57
C ILE A 92 0.33 10.93 6.65
N PRO A 93 -0.52 9.98 7.10
CA PRO A 93 -0.12 8.57 7.20
C PRO A 93 0.19 7.92 5.83
N TRP A 94 -0.46 8.41 4.78
CA TRP A 94 -0.36 7.88 3.43
C TRP A 94 0.85 8.44 2.70
N GLY A 95 1.10 9.74 2.82
CA GLY A 95 2.27 10.40 2.23
C GLY A 95 3.58 10.05 2.92
N TRP A 96 3.58 9.89 4.26
CA TRP A 96 4.78 9.55 5.03
C TRP A 96 5.38 8.20 4.61
N ARG A 97 4.54 7.19 4.35
CA ARG A 97 5.01 5.88 3.87
C ARG A 97 5.59 5.91 2.46
N PHE A 98 5.06 6.78 1.61
CA PHE A 98 5.54 6.92 0.24
C PHE A 98 6.85 7.69 0.20
N LEU A 99 6.98 8.78 0.97
CA LEU A 99 8.22 9.56 1.01
C LEU A 99 9.39 8.80 1.65
N HIS A 100 9.16 8.05 2.73
CA HIS A 100 10.20 7.24 3.35
C HIS A 100 10.68 6.06 2.47
N SER A 101 9.91 5.71 1.44
CA SER A 101 10.32 4.77 0.38
C SER A 101 11.15 5.42 -0.73
N LEU A 102 11.02 6.74 -0.93
CA LEU A 102 11.74 7.49 -1.97
C LEU A 102 13.04 8.12 -1.43
N PHE A 103 13.03 8.57 -0.18
CA PHE A 103 14.17 9.18 0.49
C PHE A 103 14.40 8.48 1.83
N PRO A 104 15.12 7.34 1.86
CA PRO A 104 15.57 6.75 3.11
C PRO A 104 16.67 7.66 3.69
N ALA A 105 16.26 8.64 4.49
CA ALA A 105 17.11 9.45 5.37
C ALA A 105 18.43 9.94 4.72
N PHE A 106 18.33 10.76 3.67
CA PHE A 106 19.35 11.80 3.50
C PHE A 106 19.02 12.87 4.55
N PHE A 107 20.04 13.50 5.16
CA PHE A 107 19.95 14.53 6.21
C PHE A 107 20.13 14.06 7.65
N ILE A 108 21.28 13.43 7.90
CA ILE A 108 22.03 13.67 9.13
C ILE A 108 22.98 14.84 8.78
N SER A 109 22.86 15.98 9.47
CA SER A 109 23.75 17.15 9.36
C SER A 109 23.31 18.29 8.43
N THR A 110 22.11 18.84 8.62
CA THR A 110 21.90 20.24 8.23
C THR A 110 20.94 20.93 9.19
N SER A 111 21.13 22.25 9.33
CA SER A 111 20.50 23.14 10.30
C SER A 111 19.01 22.86 10.57
N ILE A 112 18.56 23.03 11.82
CA ILE A 112 17.18 22.79 12.30
C ILE A 112 16.13 23.49 11.41
N PHE A 113 16.46 24.67 10.88
CA PHE A 113 15.60 25.42 9.96
C PHE A 113 15.30 24.66 8.66
N LEU A 114 16.31 24.02 8.06
CA LEU A 114 16.15 23.23 6.84
C LEU A 114 15.38 21.93 7.10
N LEU A 115 15.50 21.38 8.31
CA LEU A 115 14.71 20.23 8.73
C LEU A 115 13.21 20.58 8.83
N VAL A 116 12.87 21.73 9.42
CA VAL A 116 11.48 22.20 9.49
C VAL A 116 10.92 22.52 8.10
N LEU A 117 11.68 23.21 7.25
CA LEU A 117 11.28 23.50 5.87
C LEU A 117 11.10 22.22 5.04
N TYR A 118 12.00 21.25 5.21
CA TYR A 118 11.90 19.92 4.59
C TYR A 118 10.64 19.20 5.04
N PHE A 119 10.35 19.17 6.35
CA PHE A 119 9.11 18.58 6.88
C PHE A 119 7.85 19.24 6.33
N ILE A 120 7.84 20.56 6.15
CA ILE A 120 6.70 21.30 5.57
C ILE A 120 6.54 20.93 4.09
N PHE A 121 7.64 20.86 3.33
CA PHE A 121 7.63 20.48 1.92
C PHE A 121 7.22 19.02 1.72
N GLU A 122 7.71 18.13 2.59
CA GLU A 122 7.32 16.71 2.69
C GLU A 122 5.85 16.55 3.04
N ALA A 123 5.32 17.34 3.98
CA ALA A 123 3.89 17.36 4.31
C ALA A 123 3.04 17.86 3.13
N ALA A 124 3.47 18.89 2.41
CA ALA A 124 2.77 19.39 1.23
C ALA A 124 2.77 18.34 0.10
N LEU A 125 3.91 17.73 -0.20
CA LEU A 125 4.03 16.65 -1.18
C LEU A 125 3.23 15.40 -0.76
N SER A 126 3.17 15.09 0.53
CA SER A 126 2.35 14.03 1.11
C SER A 126 0.86 14.17 0.76
N VAL A 127 0.32 15.40 0.78
CA VAL A 127 -1.07 15.68 0.43
C VAL A 127 -1.32 15.42 -1.06
N PHE A 128 -0.46 15.96 -1.94
CA PHE A 128 -0.58 15.76 -3.38
C PHE A 128 -0.36 14.30 -3.79
N ALA A 129 0.64 13.65 -3.20
CA ALA A 129 0.93 12.23 -3.42
C ALA A 129 -0.20 11.36 -2.88
N GLY A 130 -0.77 11.67 -1.72
CA GLY A 130 -1.87 10.92 -1.12
C GLY A 130 -3.08 10.82 -2.04
N ILE A 131 -3.49 11.91 -2.67
CA ILE A 131 -4.64 11.96 -3.59
C ILE A 131 -4.42 11.10 -4.85
N VAL A 132 -3.20 11.04 -5.37
CA VAL A 132 -2.88 10.29 -6.60
C VAL A 132 -2.52 8.83 -6.31
N VAL A 133 -1.81 8.57 -5.21
CA VAL A 133 -1.31 7.25 -4.83
C VAL A 133 -2.44 6.34 -4.36
N MET A 134 -3.46 6.87 -3.67
CA MET A 134 -4.59 6.06 -3.19
C MET A 134 -5.37 5.35 -4.31
N PRO A 135 -5.87 6.03 -5.35
CA PRO A 135 -6.59 5.36 -6.44
C PRO A 135 -5.67 4.42 -7.23
N TRP A 136 -4.40 4.79 -7.39
CA TRP A 136 -3.43 3.96 -8.12
C TRP A 136 -3.07 2.67 -7.38
N GLN A 137 -2.90 2.73 -6.06
CA GLN A 137 -2.66 1.55 -5.22
C GLN A 137 -3.86 0.61 -5.22
N ILE A 138 -5.09 1.14 -5.06
CA ILE A 138 -6.32 0.33 -5.12
C ILE A 138 -6.40 -0.41 -6.45
N PHE A 139 -6.20 0.31 -7.56
CA PHE A 139 -6.30 -0.27 -8.89
C PHE A 139 -5.24 -1.34 -9.17
N SER A 140 -4.00 -1.11 -8.71
CA SER A 140 -2.92 -2.10 -8.86
C SER A 140 -3.21 -3.39 -8.07
N ILE A 141 -3.74 -3.28 -6.86
CA ILE A 141 -4.10 -4.43 -6.01
C ILE A 141 -5.30 -5.18 -6.59
N VAL A 142 -6.33 -4.48 -7.06
CA VAL A 142 -7.49 -5.11 -7.71
C VAL A 142 -7.08 -5.87 -8.97
N ARG A 143 -6.21 -5.29 -9.81
CA ARG A 143 -5.67 -5.98 -10.99
C ARG A 143 -4.87 -7.23 -10.62
N LEU A 144 -4.03 -7.15 -9.58
CA LEU A 144 -3.27 -8.29 -9.05
C LEU A 144 -4.20 -9.40 -8.53
N PHE A 145 -5.27 -9.03 -7.83
CA PHE A 145 -6.27 -9.97 -7.33
C PHE A 145 -7.04 -10.66 -8.47
N ILE A 146 -7.49 -9.92 -9.49
CA ILE A 146 -8.15 -10.51 -10.67
C ILE A 146 -7.20 -11.45 -11.42
N LYS A 147 -5.92 -11.07 -11.58
CA LYS A 147 -4.92 -11.90 -12.25
C LYS A 147 -4.68 -13.20 -11.49
N THR A 148 -4.52 -13.13 -10.17
CA THR A 148 -4.34 -14.32 -9.31
C THR A 148 -5.55 -15.25 -9.29
N GLN A 149 -6.78 -14.70 -9.29
CA GLN A 149 -8.01 -15.50 -9.40
C GLN A 149 -8.11 -16.22 -10.75
N LYS A 150 -7.80 -15.53 -11.87
CA LYS A 150 -7.75 -16.15 -13.20
C LYS A 150 -6.73 -17.29 -13.28
N LEU A 151 -5.57 -17.11 -12.65
CA LEU A 151 -4.53 -18.13 -12.60
C LEU A 151 -4.97 -19.35 -11.78
N LYS A 152 -5.56 -19.13 -10.60
CA LYS A 152 -6.11 -20.23 -9.79
C LYS A 152 -7.14 -21.05 -10.54
N LYS A 153 -8.01 -20.41 -11.33
CA LYS A 153 -9.02 -21.10 -12.16
C LYS A 153 -8.40 -21.86 -13.35
N LYS A 154 -7.24 -21.44 -13.85
CA LYS A 154 -6.54 -22.10 -14.97
C LYS A 154 -5.76 -23.35 -14.53
N PHE A 155 -5.35 -23.42 -13.26
CA PHE A 155 -4.55 -24.51 -12.70
C PHE A 155 -5.33 -25.48 -11.79
N ARG A 156 -6.66 -25.33 -11.70
CA ARG A 156 -7.58 -26.27 -11.04
C ARG A 156 -8.32 -27.05 -12.11
#